data_AF-A0A3N5SZJ2-F1
#
_entry.id   AF-A0A3N5SZJ2-F1
#
_cell.length_a   1.000
_cell.length_b   1.000
_cell.length_c   1.000
_cell.angle_alpha   90.00
_cell.angle_beta   90.00
_cell.angle_gamma   90.00
#
_symmetry.space_group_name_H-M   'P 1'
#
loop_
_entity.id
_entity.type
_entity.pdbx_description
1 polymer ?
#
loop_
_entity_poly.entity_id
_entity_poly.type
_entity_poly.pdbx_seq_one_letter_code
_entity_poly.pdbx_strand_id
1 'polypeptide(L)'
;MEQLLDAKRSSLDEVNLKKLRDSFQAFQIYFENVFNILIRKGLIQEDPYKYDEKISEVSTPSDDGVLDSEETDKMSQRLSSFHSHLEFLNNYYEFSVDFLNLSRIKRIVKFVKYINWSQVTETAVSVSTRALAKYFGKVRHGSDPLSASIINDSIGQIEKTLKISISLLGELAAFQKERYKLDLRQRIFTRLNLSGQIGEDKIDDITRRAKQLFPEAMGNTTAFFPELVKEVIMEDYSSGGADLKRQVLESLKIEEK
;
A
#
# COMPACT_ATOMS: atom_id res chain seq x y z
N MET A 1 23.90 -12.55 3.39
CA MET A 1 22.65 -11.93 2.88
C MET A 1 21.44 -12.75 3.30
N GLU A 2 21.38 -14.05 2.96
CA GLU A 2 20.29 -14.96 3.38
C GLU A 2 20.01 -14.92 4.90
N GLN A 3 21.04 -15.13 5.74
CA GLN A 3 20.89 -15.06 7.20
C GLN A 3 20.37 -13.70 7.71
N LEU A 4 20.74 -12.59 7.07
CA LEU A 4 20.25 -11.25 7.43
C LEU A 4 18.79 -11.07 7.02
N LEU A 5 18.41 -11.60 5.86
CA LEU A 5 17.01 -11.60 5.40
C LEU A 5 16.14 -12.47 6.32
N ASP A 6 16.62 -13.64 6.73
CA ASP A 6 15.89 -14.52 7.64
C ASP A 6 15.69 -13.87 9.02
N ALA A 7 16.74 -13.25 9.56
CA ALA A 7 16.61 -12.48 10.80
C ALA A 7 15.61 -11.33 10.65
N LYS A 8 15.73 -10.52 9.59
CA LYS A 8 14.85 -9.38 9.32
C LYS A 8 13.40 -9.81 9.12
N ARG A 9 13.18 -10.95 8.47
CA ARG A 9 11.87 -11.57 8.29
C ARG A 9 11.20 -11.85 9.64
N SER A 10 11.89 -12.53 10.55
CA SER A 10 11.35 -12.84 11.89
C SER A 10 10.99 -11.56 12.65
N SER A 11 11.86 -10.54 12.59
CA SER A 11 11.59 -9.23 13.19
C SER A 11 10.33 -8.55 12.60
N LEU A 12 10.15 -8.62 11.28
CA LEU A 12 8.99 -8.04 10.60
C LEU A 12 7.68 -8.75 10.98
N ASP A 13 7.66 -10.09 10.98
CA ASP A 13 6.48 -10.89 11.35
C ASP A 13 6.10 -10.70 12.83
N GLU A 14 7.08 -10.70 13.73
CA GLU A 14 6.80 -10.68 15.17
C GLU A 14 6.40 -9.30 15.70
N VAL A 15 6.91 -8.22 15.10
CA VAL A 15 6.78 -6.85 15.62
C VAL A 15 6.02 -5.97 14.64
N ASN A 16 6.57 -5.74 13.45
CA ASN A 16 6.06 -4.73 12.52
C ASN A 16 4.68 -5.07 11.98
N LEU A 17 4.43 -6.33 11.63
CA LEU A 17 3.18 -6.77 11.04
C LEU A 17 2.03 -6.84 12.04
N LYS A 18 2.31 -7.18 13.31
CA LYS A 18 1.32 -7.03 14.39
C LYS A 18 0.92 -5.55 14.56
N LYS A 19 1.91 -4.66 14.64
CA LYS A 19 1.66 -3.21 14.72
C LYS A 19 0.91 -2.67 13.50
N LEU A 20 1.19 -3.19 12.31
CA LEU A 20 0.50 -2.82 11.09
C LEU A 20 -0.98 -3.21 11.15
N ARG A 21 -1.27 -4.45 11.56
CA ARG A 21 -2.65 -4.93 11.76
C ARG A 21 -3.39 -4.08 12.78
N ASP A 22 -2.79 -3.83 13.93
CA ASP A 22 -3.40 -3.02 15.00
C ASP A 22 -3.68 -1.60 14.51
N SER A 23 -2.79 -1.05 13.67
CA SER A 23 -3.00 0.25 13.02
C SER A 23 -4.20 0.19 12.06
N PHE A 24 -4.34 -0.83 11.23
CA PHE A 24 -5.51 -0.95 10.35
C PHE A 24 -6.84 -1.17 11.08
N GLN A 25 -6.82 -1.89 12.21
CA GLN A 25 -7.99 -2.02 13.08
C GLN A 25 -8.40 -0.67 13.66
N ALA A 26 -7.43 0.11 14.17
CA ALA A 26 -7.68 1.46 14.64
C ALA A 26 -8.22 2.36 13.51
N PHE A 27 -7.66 2.26 12.29
CA PHE A 27 -8.13 3.01 11.13
C PHE A 27 -9.61 2.72 10.83
N GLN A 28 -10.02 1.45 10.86
CA GLN A 28 -11.41 1.07 10.65
C GLN A 28 -12.35 1.70 11.68
N ILE A 29 -12.02 1.64 12.97
CA ILE A 29 -12.85 2.22 14.04
C ILE A 29 -13.09 3.72 13.81
N TYR A 30 -12.03 4.48 13.51
CA TYR A 30 -12.16 5.92 13.27
C TYR A 30 -12.88 6.24 11.96
N PHE A 31 -12.69 5.41 10.93
CA PHE A 31 -13.44 5.55 9.69
C PHE A 31 -14.93 5.28 9.89
N GLU A 32 -15.30 4.24 10.63
CA GLU A 32 -16.68 3.91 11.01
C GLU A 32 -17.36 5.07 11.75
N ASN A 33 -16.65 5.73 12.68
CA ASN A 33 -17.16 6.92 13.36
C ASN A 33 -17.53 8.03 12.37
N VAL A 34 -16.63 8.32 11.42
CA VAL A 34 -16.88 9.32 10.37
C VAL A 34 -18.07 8.89 9.51
N PHE A 35 -18.06 7.66 9.01
CA PHE A 35 -19.08 7.10 8.12
C PHE A 35 -20.47 7.16 8.75
N ASN A 36 -20.60 6.70 10.00
CA ASN A 36 -21.85 6.70 10.75
C ASN A 36 -22.37 8.12 11.05
N ILE A 37 -21.49 9.09 11.29
CA ILE A 37 -21.92 10.50 11.43
C ILE A 37 -22.48 11.03 10.12
N LEU A 38 -21.83 10.74 8.98
CA LEU A 38 -22.30 11.21 7.68
C LEU A 38 -23.67 10.62 7.33
N ILE A 39 -23.92 9.34 7.62
CA ILE A 39 -25.24 8.70 7.47
C ILE A 39 -26.27 9.38 8.37
N ARG A 40 -26.00 9.52 9.67
CA ARG A 40 -26.94 10.13 10.62
C ARG A 40 -27.28 11.58 10.27
N LYS A 41 -26.38 12.31 9.60
CA LYS A 41 -26.59 13.67 9.12
C LYS A 41 -27.24 13.74 7.74
N GLY A 42 -27.54 12.60 7.11
CA GLY A 42 -28.13 12.52 5.77
C GLY A 42 -27.21 13.04 4.66
N LEU A 43 -25.90 13.09 4.91
CA LEU A 43 -24.91 13.57 3.93
C LEU A 43 -24.50 12.46 2.95
N ILE A 44 -24.68 11.21 3.37
CA ILE A 44 -24.57 10.01 2.54
C ILE A 44 -25.69 9.04 2.91
N GLN A 45 -25.95 8.08 2.04
CA GLN A 45 -26.95 7.03 2.21
C GLN A 45 -26.25 5.67 2.37
N GLU A 46 -26.91 4.73 3.05
CA GLU A 46 -26.47 3.34 3.05
C GLU A 46 -26.63 2.73 1.65
N ASP A 47 -25.65 1.91 1.24
CA ASP A 47 -25.71 1.24 -0.04
C ASP A 47 -26.49 -0.08 0.08
N PRO A 48 -27.67 -0.21 -0.57
CA PRO A 48 -28.48 -1.42 -0.48
C PRO A 48 -27.80 -2.66 -1.09
N TYR A 49 -26.79 -2.47 -1.94
CA TYR A 49 -26.06 -3.57 -2.60
C TYR A 49 -24.73 -3.90 -1.93
N LYS A 50 -24.43 -3.31 -0.76
CA LYS A 50 -23.16 -3.53 -0.04
C LYS A 50 -22.80 -5.01 0.12
N TYR A 51 -23.80 -5.85 0.40
CA TYR A 51 -23.61 -7.29 0.67
C TYR A 51 -23.49 -8.16 -0.59
N ASP A 52 -23.82 -7.62 -1.76
CA ASP A 52 -23.71 -8.33 -3.04
C ASP A 52 -22.29 -8.23 -3.65
N GLU A 53 -21.46 -7.32 -3.14
CA GLU A 53 -20.09 -7.09 -3.63
C GLU A 53 -19.14 -8.22 -3.19
N LYS A 54 -18.64 -8.98 -4.17
CA LYS A 54 -17.62 -10.02 -3.93
C LYS A 54 -16.22 -9.44 -4.02
N ILE A 55 -15.63 -9.12 -2.87
CA ILE A 55 -14.27 -8.61 -2.78
C ILE A 55 -13.30 -9.80 -2.66
N SER A 56 -12.34 -9.90 -3.58
CA SER A 56 -11.29 -10.93 -3.55
C SER A 56 -9.89 -10.36 -3.27
N GLU A 57 -9.71 -9.06 -3.49
CA GLU A 57 -8.45 -8.33 -3.32
C GLU A 57 -8.78 -6.85 -3.07
N VAL A 58 -7.97 -6.19 -2.25
CA VAL A 58 -8.10 -4.77 -1.94
C VAL A 58 -7.89 -3.94 -3.19
N SER A 59 -8.83 -3.04 -3.41
CA SER A 59 -8.89 -2.14 -4.54
C SER A 59 -9.37 -0.77 -4.07
N THR A 60 -9.21 0.24 -4.93
CA THR A 60 -9.71 1.59 -4.66
C THR A 60 -11.04 1.77 -5.37
N PRO A 61 -12.03 2.44 -4.76
CA PRO A 61 -13.20 2.90 -5.50
C PRO A 61 -12.79 3.79 -6.68
N SER A 62 -13.70 3.99 -7.64
CA SER A 62 -13.50 4.97 -8.72
C SER A 62 -13.39 6.38 -8.14
N ASP A 63 -12.46 7.20 -8.68
CA ASP A 63 -12.36 8.64 -8.39
C ASP A 63 -12.68 9.50 -9.63
N ASP A 64 -13.49 8.96 -10.54
CA ASP A 64 -13.89 9.64 -11.78
C ASP A 64 -14.68 10.93 -11.52
N GLY A 65 -14.78 11.80 -12.52
CA GLY A 65 -15.62 13.00 -12.44
C GLY A 65 -17.08 12.63 -12.14
N VAL A 66 -17.75 13.47 -11.33
CA VAL A 66 -19.16 13.29 -10.94
C VAL A 66 -19.91 14.58 -11.25
N LEU A 67 -21.15 14.46 -11.74
CA LEU A 67 -22.04 15.60 -11.91
C LEU A 67 -22.53 16.09 -10.55
N ASP A 68 -22.67 17.40 -10.36
CA ASP A 68 -23.09 17.98 -9.07
C ASP A 68 -24.42 17.40 -8.57
N SER A 69 -25.35 17.08 -9.48
CA SER A 69 -26.65 16.46 -9.15
C SER A 69 -26.55 15.02 -8.63
N GLU A 70 -25.45 14.32 -8.91
CA GLU A 70 -25.21 12.93 -8.54
C GLU A 70 -24.14 12.79 -7.43
N GLU A 71 -23.60 13.92 -6.93
CA GLU A 71 -22.45 13.94 -6.01
C GLU A 71 -22.71 13.09 -4.77
N THR A 72 -23.88 13.28 -4.13
CA THR A 72 -24.24 12.54 -2.91
C THR A 72 -24.38 11.04 -3.15
N ASP A 73 -25.05 10.62 -4.23
CA ASP A 73 -25.28 9.21 -4.51
C ASP A 73 -23.96 8.50 -4.84
N LYS A 74 -23.12 9.11 -5.68
CA LYS A 74 -21.79 8.57 -6.01
C LYS A 74 -20.87 8.54 -4.81
N MET A 75 -20.88 9.56 -3.96
CA MET A 75 -20.05 9.55 -2.75
C MET A 75 -20.53 8.53 -1.72
N SER A 76 -21.84 8.30 -1.63
CA SER A 76 -22.40 7.23 -0.79
C SER A 76 -21.87 5.86 -1.23
N GLN A 77 -21.93 5.57 -2.53
CA GLN A 77 -21.37 4.33 -3.12
C GLN A 77 -19.86 4.22 -2.90
N ARG A 78 -19.10 5.30 -3.12
CA ARG A 78 -17.63 5.30 -2.96
C ARG A 78 -17.21 5.04 -1.52
N LEU A 79 -17.86 5.69 -0.54
CA LEU A 79 -17.53 5.50 0.87
C LEU A 79 -18.00 4.14 1.37
N SER A 80 -19.13 3.63 0.88
CA SER A 80 -19.58 2.27 1.16
C SER A 80 -18.59 1.23 0.63
N SER A 81 -18.17 1.35 -0.64
CA SER A 81 -17.17 0.45 -1.23
C SER A 81 -15.82 0.57 -0.51
N PHE A 82 -15.38 1.78 -0.15
CA PHE A 82 -14.18 1.99 0.66
C PHE A 82 -14.27 1.28 2.01
N HIS A 83 -15.42 1.39 2.69
CA HIS A 83 -15.71 0.70 3.94
C HIS A 83 -15.59 -0.82 3.78
N SER A 84 -16.27 -1.39 2.78
CA SER A 84 -16.24 -2.83 2.52
C SER A 84 -14.83 -3.35 2.23
N HIS A 85 -14.01 -2.58 1.49
CA HIS A 85 -12.62 -2.95 1.23
C HIS A 85 -11.73 -2.84 2.48
N LEU A 86 -12.00 -1.89 3.38
CA LEU A 86 -11.31 -1.78 4.66
C LEU A 86 -11.67 -2.95 5.60
N GLU A 87 -12.95 -3.32 5.65
CA GLU A 87 -13.42 -4.52 6.36
C GLU A 87 -12.77 -5.78 5.78
N PHE A 88 -12.69 -5.88 4.45
CA PHE A 88 -12.04 -7.01 3.79
C PHE A 88 -10.56 -7.11 4.16
N LEU A 89 -9.85 -5.98 4.13
CA LEU A 89 -8.44 -5.90 4.52
C LEU A 89 -8.22 -6.37 5.97
N ASN A 90 -9.04 -5.93 6.92
CA ASN A 90 -8.86 -6.30 8.33
C ASN A 90 -9.24 -7.75 8.64
N ASN A 91 -10.23 -8.31 7.94
CA ASN A 91 -10.79 -9.61 8.28
C ASN A 91 -10.26 -10.78 7.44
N TYR A 92 -9.76 -10.51 6.23
CA TYR A 92 -9.40 -11.58 5.29
C TYR A 92 -7.94 -11.52 4.81
N TYR A 93 -7.21 -10.41 5.01
CA TYR A 93 -5.78 -10.40 4.73
C TYR A 93 -5.01 -11.08 5.85
N GLU A 94 -4.05 -11.90 5.46
CA GLU A 94 -3.02 -12.36 6.37
C GLU A 94 -1.91 -11.30 6.45
N PHE A 95 -1.61 -10.84 7.66
CA PHE A 95 -0.50 -9.92 7.93
C PHE A 95 0.78 -10.72 8.19
N SER A 96 1.30 -11.35 7.13
CA SER A 96 2.57 -12.08 7.15
C SER A 96 3.48 -11.64 6.00
N VAL A 97 4.80 -11.81 6.19
CA VAL A 97 5.80 -11.53 5.16
C VAL A 97 5.57 -12.37 3.90
N ASP A 98 5.09 -13.61 4.01
CA ASP A 98 4.86 -14.44 2.82
C ASP A 98 3.60 -14.02 2.05
N PHE A 99 2.55 -13.59 2.75
CA PHE A 99 1.32 -13.16 2.11
C PHE A 99 1.44 -11.76 1.48
N LEU A 100 2.07 -10.81 2.17
CA LEU A 100 2.16 -9.41 1.74
C LEU A 100 3.35 -9.17 0.78
N ASN A 101 3.21 -9.63 -0.45
CA ASN A 101 4.16 -9.36 -1.53
C ASN A 101 4.10 -7.91 -2.06
N LEU A 102 5.06 -7.53 -2.90
CA LEU A 102 5.15 -6.17 -3.49
C LEU A 102 3.86 -5.70 -4.17
N SER A 103 3.15 -6.60 -4.87
CA SER A 103 1.90 -6.27 -5.55
C SER A 103 0.79 -5.92 -4.56
N ARG A 104 0.63 -6.71 -3.49
CA ARG A 104 -0.36 -6.45 -2.43
C ARG A 104 -0.02 -5.21 -1.62
N ILE A 105 1.24 -5.02 -1.26
CA ILE A 105 1.69 -3.79 -0.58
C ILE A 105 1.34 -2.56 -1.43
N LYS A 106 1.62 -2.60 -2.74
CA LYS A 106 1.26 -1.50 -3.65
C LYS A 106 -0.24 -1.22 -3.69
N ARG A 107 -1.09 -2.27 -3.68
CA ARG A 107 -2.55 -2.14 -3.62
C ARG A 107 -3.01 -1.50 -2.32
N ILE A 108 -2.49 -1.96 -1.18
CA ILE A 108 -2.81 -1.42 0.14
C ILE A 108 -2.37 0.06 0.22
N VAL A 109 -1.17 0.40 -0.25
CA VAL A 109 -0.70 1.79 -0.28
C VAL A 109 -1.59 2.67 -1.16
N LYS A 110 -2.02 2.18 -2.33
CA LYS A 110 -2.96 2.90 -3.20
C LYS A 110 -4.30 3.12 -2.49
N PHE A 111 -4.80 2.09 -1.81
CA PHE A 111 -6.04 2.13 -1.05
C PHE A 111 -6.03 3.15 0.08
N VAL A 112 -5.03 3.12 0.97
CA VAL A 112 -4.97 4.09 2.08
C VAL A 112 -4.74 5.53 1.63
N LYS A 113 -4.20 5.73 0.42
CA LYS A 113 -4.00 7.05 -0.20
C LYS A 113 -5.17 7.52 -1.05
N TYR A 114 -6.24 6.72 -1.18
CA TYR A 114 -7.42 7.09 -1.97
C TYR A 114 -8.06 8.40 -1.49
N ILE A 115 -8.18 8.57 -0.16
CA ILE A 115 -8.54 9.84 0.47
C ILE A 115 -7.28 10.46 1.06
N ASN A 116 -7.03 11.74 0.77
CA ASN A 116 -5.91 12.47 1.35
C ASN A 116 -6.25 12.97 2.76
N TRP A 117 -6.17 12.08 3.75
CA TRP A 117 -6.56 12.37 5.14
C TRP A 117 -5.72 13.46 5.82
N SER A 118 -4.47 13.69 5.39
CA SER A 118 -3.65 14.79 5.94
C SER A 118 -4.04 16.16 5.39
N GLN A 119 -4.74 16.20 4.26
CA GLN A 119 -5.16 17.44 3.59
C GLN A 119 -6.56 17.28 2.99
N VAL A 120 -7.55 17.03 3.85
CA VAL A 120 -8.96 16.99 3.43
C VAL A 120 -9.46 18.42 3.25
N THR A 121 -9.40 18.93 2.02
CA THR A 121 -9.79 20.30 1.66
C THR A 121 -10.74 20.33 0.46
N GLU A 122 -11.57 21.38 0.38
CA GLU A 122 -12.48 21.61 -0.75
C GLU A 122 -11.77 22.03 -2.06
N THR A 123 -10.44 22.18 -2.01
CA THR A 123 -9.59 22.46 -3.19
C THR A 123 -8.77 21.25 -3.63
N ALA A 124 -8.97 20.08 -3.00
CA ALA A 124 -8.24 18.87 -3.34
C ALA A 124 -8.45 18.45 -4.81
N VAL A 125 -7.38 17.94 -5.44
CA VAL A 125 -7.44 17.44 -6.82
C VAL A 125 -8.38 16.23 -6.92
N SER A 126 -8.29 15.31 -5.96
CA SER A 126 -9.18 14.15 -5.87
C SER A 126 -10.63 14.59 -5.63
N VAL A 127 -11.53 14.10 -6.47
CA VAL A 127 -12.97 14.39 -6.40
C VAL A 127 -13.53 13.92 -5.07
N SER A 128 -13.16 12.71 -4.66
CA SER A 128 -13.65 12.11 -3.42
C SER A 128 -13.14 12.81 -2.18
N THR A 129 -11.86 13.20 -2.15
CA THR A 129 -11.31 14.00 -1.04
C THR A 129 -12.02 15.35 -0.93
N ARG A 130 -12.28 16.00 -2.08
CA ARG A 130 -12.96 17.29 -2.14
C ARG A 130 -14.39 17.22 -1.64
N ALA A 131 -15.17 16.24 -2.11
CA ALA A 131 -16.55 16.07 -1.69
C ALA A 131 -16.65 15.74 -0.20
N LEU A 132 -15.75 14.88 0.31
CA LEU A 132 -15.68 14.58 1.74
C LEU A 132 -15.36 15.83 2.58
N ALA A 133 -14.49 16.72 2.09
CA ALA A 133 -14.22 17.99 2.75
C ALA A 133 -15.48 18.87 2.86
N LYS A 134 -16.28 18.96 1.79
CA LYS A 134 -17.57 19.67 1.82
C LYS A 134 -18.51 19.08 2.88
N TYR A 135 -18.57 17.76 3.00
CA TYR A 135 -19.41 17.10 4.01
C TYR A 135 -18.93 17.40 5.43
N PHE A 136 -17.62 17.38 5.66
CA PHE A 136 -17.05 17.79 6.95
C PHE A 136 -17.35 19.26 7.25
N GLY A 137 -17.29 20.13 6.24
CA GLY A 137 -17.74 21.52 6.34
C GLY A 137 -19.18 21.63 6.83
N LYS A 138 -20.11 20.88 6.22
CA LYS A 138 -21.52 20.86 6.64
C LYS A 138 -21.71 20.38 8.08
N VAL A 139 -20.97 19.36 8.53
CA VAL A 139 -21.05 18.90 9.93
C VAL A 139 -20.49 19.93 10.90
N ARG A 140 -19.35 20.56 10.57
CA ARG A 140 -18.68 21.55 11.41
C ARG A 140 -19.49 22.83 11.62
N HIS A 141 -20.21 23.29 10.59
CA HIS A 141 -21.06 24.48 10.66
C HIS A 141 -22.49 24.18 11.13
N GLY A 142 -22.81 22.91 11.38
CA GLY A 142 -24.11 22.49 11.90
C GLY A 142 -24.29 22.82 13.38
N SER A 143 -25.50 22.56 13.89
CA SER A 143 -25.88 22.80 15.29
C SER A 143 -25.49 21.67 16.25
N ASP A 144 -24.66 20.72 15.83
CA ASP A 144 -24.23 19.56 16.63
C ASP A 144 -22.72 19.58 16.89
N PRO A 145 -22.28 20.23 17.99
CA PRO A 145 -20.88 20.33 18.35
C PRO A 145 -20.23 18.98 18.65
N LEU A 146 -21.00 18.00 19.14
CA LEU A 146 -20.49 16.68 19.46
C LEU A 146 -20.06 15.93 18.20
N SER A 147 -20.93 15.90 17.17
CA SER A 147 -20.56 15.30 15.88
C SER A 147 -19.36 15.98 15.23
N ALA A 148 -19.26 17.32 15.33
CA ALA A 148 -18.11 18.07 14.81
C ALA A 148 -16.81 17.69 15.55
N SER A 149 -16.86 17.56 16.88
CA SER A 149 -15.72 17.13 17.69
C SER A 149 -15.26 15.70 17.35
N ILE A 150 -16.19 14.75 17.24
CA ILE A 150 -15.88 13.35 16.91
C ILE A 150 -15.27 13.24 15.51
N ILE A 151 -15.80 13.97 14.51
CA ILE A 151 -15.20 13.98 13.16
C ILE A 151 -13.77 14.51 13.21
N ASN A 152 -13.52 15.61 13.92
CA ASN A 152 -12.18 16.21 13.96
C ASN A 152 -11.16 15.31 14.67
N ASP A 153 -11.54 14.68 15.79
CA ASP A 153 -10.68 13.68 16.43
C ASP A 153 -10.44 12.49 15.50
N SER A 154 -11.51 11.92 14.92
CA SER A 154 -11.42 10.76 14.02
C SER A 154 -10.50 11.04 12.82
N ILE A 155 -10.61 12.20 12.16
CA ILE A 155 -9.69 12.59 11.07
C ILE A 155 -8.24 12.64 11.57
N GLY A 156 -7.99 13.26 12.72
CA GLY A 156 -6.65 13.35 13.30
C GLY A 156 -6.07 12.00 13.67
N GLN A 157 -6.89 11.06 14.18
CA GLN A 157 -6.45 9.71 14.48
C GLN A 157 -6.23 8.88 13.21
N ILE A 158 -7.10 9.01 12.20
CA ILE A 158 -6.90 8.39 10.88
C ILE A 158 -5.55 8.82 10.30
N GLU A 159 -5.25 10.12 10.30
CA GLU A 159 -3.99 10.64 9.77
C GLU A 159 -2.77 10.02 10.49
N LYS A 160 -2.78 9.99 11.83
CA LYS A 160 -1.69 9.41 12.63
C LYS A 160 -1.51 7.93 12.34
N THR A 161 -2.60 7.18 12.34
CA THR A 161 -2.60 5.73 12.13
C THR A 161 -2.16 5.36 10.71
N LEU A 162 -2.57 6.12 9.69
CA LEU A 162 -2.12 5.91 8.32
C LEU A 162 -0.65 6.27 8.12
N LYS A 163 -0.11 7.29 8.81
CA LYS A 163 1.34 7.57 8.79
C LYS A 163 2.15 6.38 9.29
N ILE A 164 1.73 5.78 10.41
CA ILE A 164 2.36 4.56 10.95
C ILE A 164 2.25 3.41 9.95
N SER A 165 1.05 3.18 9.41
CA SER A 165 0.78 2.09 8.47
C SER A 165 1.63 2.21 7.20
N ILE A 166 1.74 3.41 6.62
CA ILE A 166 2.55 3.66 5.42
C ILE A 166 4.05 3.46 5.71
N SER A 167 4.54 3.87 6.88
CA SER A 167 5.93 3.62 7.27
C SER A 167 6.23 2.12 7.33
N LEU A 168 5.40 1.35 8.04
CA LEU A 168 5.56 -0.10 8.18
C LEU A 168 5.44 -0.83 6.84
N LEU A 169 4.51 -0.42 5.97
CA LEU A 169 4.40 -0.94 4.60
C LEU A 169 5.65 -0.60 3.77
N GLY A 170 6.27 0.56 3.99
CA GLY A 170 7.52 0.96 3.36
C GLY A 170 8.69 0.08 3.77
N GLU A 171 8.83 -0.20 5.06
CA GLU A 171 9.83 -1.13 5.60
C GLU A 171 9.64 -2.55 5.03
N LEU A 172 8.40 -3.03 5.03
CA LEU A 172 8.07 -4.32 4.43
C LEU A 172 8.35 -4.35 2.92
N ALA A 173 8.03 -3.29 2.20
CA ALA A 173 8.33 -3.20 0.76
C ALA A 173 9.83 -3.24 0.50
N ALA A 174 10.64 -2.54 1.29
CA ALA A 174 12.09 -2.58 1.17
C ALA A 174 12.62 -4.00 1.37
N PHE A 175 12.16 -4.71 2.41
CA PHE A 175 12.50 -6.11 2.62
C PHE A 175 12.09 -7.01 1.45
N GLN A 176 10.85 -6.86 0.95
CA GLN A 176 10.36 -7.68 -0.16
C GLN A 176 11.15 -7.46 -1.46
N LYS A 177 11.65 -6.24 -1.70
CA LYS A 177 12.55 -5.97 -2.83
C LYS A 177 13.85 -6.75 -2.69
N GLU A 178 14.48 -6.74 -1.51
CA GLU A 178 15.74 -7.46 -1.29
C GLU A 178 15.56 -8.97 -1.40
N ARG A 179 14.47 -9.51 -0.85
CA ARG A 179 14.10 -10.92 -1.04
C ARG A 179 13.89 -11.26 -2.53
N TYR A 180 13.16 -10.42 -3.26
CA TYR A 180 12.93 -10.61 -4.69
C TYR A 180 14.24 -10.56 -5.50
N LYS A 181 15.16 -9.63 -5.17
CA LYS A 181 16.48 -9.53 -5.80
C LYS A 181 17.34 -10.77 -5.53
N LEU A 182 17.26 -11.36 -4.33
CA LEU A 182 17.92 -12.63 -4.04
C LEU A 182 17.38 -13.77 -4.91
N ASP A 183 16.05 -13.88 -5.06
CA ASP A 183 15.43 -14.88 -5.94
C ASP A 183 15.86 -14.69 -7.41
N LEU A 184 15.91 -13.44 -7.89
CA LEU A 184 16.43 -13.13 -9.23
C LEU A 184 17.86 -13.66 -9.39
N ARG A 185 18.74 -13.41 -8.43
CA ARG A 185 20.14 -13.87 -8.45
C ARG A 185 20.22 -15.38 -8.59
N GLN A 186 19.50 -16.09 -7.73
CA GLN A 186 19.55 -17.56 -7.65
C GLN A 186 18.91 -18.25 -8.86
N ARG A 187 17.82 -17.70 -9.40
CA ARG A 187 16.98 -18.41 -10.39
C ARG A 187 17.11 -17.91 -11.82
N ILE A 188 17.42 -16.63 -12.01
CA ILE A 188 17.48 -16.00 -13.33
C ILE A 188 18.93 -15.68 -13.71
N PHE A 189 19.68 -14.99 -12.86
CA PHE A 189 21.03 -14.54 -13.22
C PHE A 189 22.03 -15.70 -13.34
N THR A 190 21.82 -16.79 -12.59
CA THR A 190 22.53 -18.07 -12.79
C THR A 190 22.34 -18.63 -14.19
N ARG A 191 21.20 -18.40 -14.84
CA ARG A 191 20.90 -18.85 -16.22
C ARG A 191 21.38 -17.87 -17.28
N LEU A 192 21.45 -16.57 -16.95
CA LEU A 192 21.94 -15.55 -17.86
C LEU A 192 23.45 -15.65 -18.12
N ASN A 193 24.20 -16.30 -17.21
CA ASN A 193 25.64 -16.53 -17.31
C ASN A 193 26.43 -15.25 -17.66
N LEU A 194 26.10 -14.16 -16.96
CA LEU A 194 26.77 -12.87 -17.14
C LEU A 194 28.16 -12.92 -16.51
N SER A 195 29.16 -12.32 -17.17
CA SER A 195 30.54 -12.26 -16.71
C SER A 195 31.12 -10.86 -16.86
N GLY A 196 31.87 -10.40 -15.86
CA GLY A 196 32.56 -9.11 -15.90
C GLY A 196 31.63 -7.91 -15.73
N GLN A 197 32.17 -6.72 -16.00
CA GLN A 197 31.39 -5.48 -15.92
C GLN A 197 30.43 -5.35 -17.12
N ILE A 198 29.22 -4.91 -16.85
CA ILE A 198 28.18 -4.67 -17.84
C ILE A 198 28.04 -3.16 -18.08
N GLY A 199 28.17 -2.75 -19.35
CA GLY A 199 27.93 -1.37 -19.77
C GLY A 199 26.44 -1.02 -19.76
N GLU A 200 26.13 0.27 -19.56
CA GLU A 200 24.75 0.78 -19.49
C GLU A 200 23.93 0.44 -20.75
N ASP A 201 24.59 0.41 -21.92
CA ASP A 201 24.01 0.08 -23.21
C ASP A 201 23.42 -1.35 -23.26
N LYS A 202 23.86 -2.25 -22.39
CA LYS A 202 23.42 -3.65 -22.35
C LYS A 202 22.33 -3.94 -21.32
N ILE A 203 22.02 -2.99 -20.44
CA ILE A 203 21.09 -3.21 -19.31
C ILE A 203 19.69 -3.57 -19.79
N ASP A 204 19.17 -2.84 -20.78
CA ASP A 204 17.81 -3.09 -21.30
C ASP A 204 17.71 -4.42 -22.04
N ASP A 205 18.76 -4.81 -22.77
CA ASP A 205 18.84 -6.10 -23.44
C ASP A 205 18.87 -7.27 -22.45
N ILE A 206 19.65 -7.16 -21.38
CA ILE A 206 19.69 -8.15 -20.31
C ILE A 206 18.34 -8.21 -19.59
N THR A 207 17.71 -7.07 -19.34
CA THR A 207 16.39 -7.00 -18.71
C THR A 207 15.32 -7.69 -19.56
N ARG A 208 15.37 -7.53 -20.88
CA ARG A 208 14.50 -8.24 -21.83
C ARG A 208 14.73 -9.75 -21.80
N ARG A 209 15.99 -10.21 -21.77
CA ARG A 209 16.33 -11.64 -21.64
C ARG A 209 15.86 -12.21 -20.29
N ALA A 210 16.04 -11.48 -19.20
CA ALA A 210 15.53 -11.85 -17.88
C ALA A 210 14.00 -12.02 -17.91
N LYS A 211 13.27 -11.12 -18.59
CA LYS A 211 11.82 -11.22 -18.77
C LYS A 211 11.39 -12.48 -19.52
N GLN A 212 12.15 -12.92 -20.52
CA GLN A 212 11.87 -14.15 -21.27
C GLN A 212 12.04 -15.40 -20.40
N LEU A 213 13.06 -15.42 -19.53
CA LEU A 213 13.31 -16.53 -18.59
C LEU A 213 12.38 -16.54 -17.38
N PHE A 214 11.73 -15.41 -17.09
CA PHE A 214 10.99 -15.20 -15.85
C PHE A 214 9.86 -16.21 -15.61
N PRO A 215 8.96 -16.52 -16.58
CA PRO A 215 7.84 -17.44 -16.35
C PRO A 215 8.30 -18.85 -15.95
N GLU A 216 9.39 -19.32 -16.56
CA GLU A 216 9.97 -20.63 -16.29
C GLU A 216 10.66 -20.69 -14.92
N ALA A 217 11.34 -19.61 -14.52
CA ALA A 217 12.16 -19.57 -13.30
C ALA A 217 11.37 -19.16 -12.04
N MET A 218 10.35 -18.30 -12.19
CA MET A 218 9.63 -17.62 -11.10
C MET A 218 8.13 -17.93 -11.07
N GLY A 219 7.62 -18.67 -12.06
CA GLY A 219 6.22 -19.01 -12.22
C GLY A 219 5.36 -17.89 -12.81
N ASN A 220 4.10 -18.20 -13.11
CA ASN A 220 3.16 -17.29 -13.78
C ASN A 220 2.40 -16.36 -12.82
N THR A 221 2.46 -16.61 -11.51
CA THR A 221 1.73 -15.83 -10.48
C THR A 221 2.53 -14.65 -9.95
N THR A 222 3.85 -14.68 -10.11
CA THR A 222 4.76 -13.62 -9.65
C THR A 222 4.81 -12.51 -10.69
N ALA A 223 4.70 -11.25 -10.26
CA ALA A 223 4.84 -10.12 -11.17
C ALA A 223 6.31 -9.87 -11.53
N PHE A 224 6.57 -9.52 -12.79
CA PHE A 224 7.90 -9.11 -13.25
C PHE A 224 8.14 -7.63 -12.94
N PHE A 225 9.20 -7.33 -12.19
CA PHE A 225 9.64 -5.96 -11.88
C PHE A 225 10.95 -5.62 -12.60
N PRO A 226 10.91 -4.91 -13.75
CA PRO A 226 12.12 -4.57 -14.52
C PRO A 226 13.13 -3.78 -13.70
N GLU A 227 12.68 -2.82 -12.88
CA GLU A 227 13.55 -1.98 -12.07
C GLU A 227 14.41 -2.81 -11.10
N LEU A 228 13.85 -3.88 -10.50
CA LEU A 228 14.61 -4.75 -9.60
C LEU A 228 15.63 -5.62 -10.33
N VAL A 229 15.37 -5.95 -11.61
CA VAL A 229 16.38 -6.60 -12.46
C VAL A 229 17.53 -5.65 -12.73
N LYS A 230 17.22 -4.38 -13.04
CA LYS A 230 18.23 -3.33 -13.25
C LYS A 230 19.05 -3.08 -11.99
N GLU A 231 18.42 -3.03 -10.81
CA GLU A 231 19.12 -2.94 -9.52
C GLU A 231 20.11 -4.08 -9.32
N VAL A 232 19.72 -5.34 -9.59
CA VAL A 232 20.65 -6.50 -9.50
C VAL A 232 21.82 -6.35 -10.47
N ILE A 233 21.58 -5.89 -11.71
CA ILE A 233 22.66 -5.66 -12.68
C ILE A 233 23.63 -4.61 -12.14
N MET A 234 23.12 -3.51 -11.59
CA MET A 234 23.94 -2.44 -11.01
C MET A 234 24.73 -2.90 -9.79
N GLU A 235 24.11 -3.67 -8.89
CA GLU A 235 24.77 -4.18 -7.68
C GLU A 235 25.85 -5.22 -7.99
N ASP A 236 25.62 -6.09 -8.96
CA ASP A 236 26.47 -7.26 -9.20
C ASP A 236 27.50 -7.06 -10.32
N TYR A 237 27.22 -6.18 -11.28
CA TYR A 237 27.99 -6.08 -12.53
C TYR A 237 28.41 -4.65 -12.91
N SER A 238 28.17 -3.64 -12.07
CA SER A 238 28.71 -2.29 -12.29
C SER A 238 30.00 -2.06 -11.50
N SER A 239 30.76 -1.02 -11.87
CA SER A 239 31.97 -0.60 -11.14
C SER A 239 31.67 -0.13 -9.70
N GLY A 240 30.48 0.45 -9.45
CA GLY A 240 30.03 0.90 -8.13
C GLY A 240 29.27 -0.15 -7.31
N GLY A 241 29.15 -1.38 -7.80
CA GLY A 241 28.29 -2.42 -7.21
C GLY A 241 28.67 -2.80 -5.77
N ALA A 242 29.96 -2.75 -5.42
CA ALA A 242 30.42 -3.08 -4.07
C ALA A 242 29.88 -2.14 -2.99
N ASP A 243 29.77 -0.83 -3.29
CA ASP A 243 29.22 0.15 -2.36
C ASP A 243 27.70 0.02 -2.23
N LEU A 244 27.01 -0.24 -3.34
CA LEU A 244 25.56 -0.51 -3.34
C LEU A 244 25.22 -1.74 -2.48
N LYS A 245 25.98 -2.84 -2.63
CA LYS A 245 25.84 -4.04 -1.80
C LYS A 245 26.06 -3.76 -0.33
N ARG A 246 27.07 -2.94 0.00
CA ARG A 246 27.32 -2.56 1.39
C ARG A 246 26.12 -1.82 1.98
N GLN A 247 25.55 -0.87 1.25
CA GLN A 247 24.35 -0.13 1.69
C GLN A 247 23.14 -1.05 1.90
N VAL A 248 22.93 -2.03 1.01
CA VAL A 248 21.88 -3.05 1.16
C VAL A 248 22.11 -3.91 2.42
N LEU A 249 23.33 -4.38 2.65
CA LEU A 249 23.63 -5.19 3.83
C LEU A 249 23.44 -4.41 5.14
N GLU A 250 23.78 -3.12 5.15
CA GLU A 250 23.50 -2.25 6.30
C GLU A 250 22.01 -2.05 6.54
N SER A 251 21.20 -1.83 5.48
CA SER A 251 19.75 -1.63 5.63
C SER A 251 18.99 -2.87 6.13
N LEU A 252 19.55 -4.06 5.91
CA LEU A 252 19.00 -5.33 6.39
C LEU A 252 19.31 -5.64 7.85
N LYS A 253 20.27 -4.93 8.47
CA LYS A 253 20.55 -5.12 9.89
C LYS A 253 19.32 -4.75 10.72
N ILE A 254 19.11 -5.50 11.79
CA ILE A 254 18.11 -5.17 12.80
C ILE A 254 18.82 -4.27 13.81
N GLU A 255 18.28 -3.09 14.07
CA GLU A 255 18.71 -2.29 15.21
C GLU A 255 18.33 -3.06 16.48
N GLU A 256 19.33 -3.47 17.27
CA GLU A 256 19.09 -4.00 18.61
C GLU A 256 18.44 -2.89 19.44
N LYS A 257 17.24 -3.15 19.96
CA LYS A 257 16.52 -2.25 20.88
C LYS A 257 16.89 -2.54 22.32
#